data_AF-A0A6P4YTT3-F1
#
_entry.id   AF-A0A6P4YTT3-F1
#
_cell.length_a   1.000
_cell.length_b   1.000
_cell.length_c   1.000
_cell.angle_alpha   90.00
_cell.angle_beta   90.00
_cell.angle_gamma   90.00
#
_symmetry.space_group_name_H-M   'P 1'
#
loop_
_entity.id
_entity.type
_entity.pdbx_description
1 polymer ?
#
loop_
_entity_poly.entity_id
_entity_poly.type
_entity_poly.pdbx_seq_one_letter_code
_entity_poly.pdbx_strand_id
1 'polypeptide(L)'
;MAMAQNSEGHVQNDFLYDAVLFYEKDDPEKCKVEEIKIKILESDDWEVNVFDPHRNEDGNKMDAFQQSFEKSRHAIVFLTKTVIRYMEERRNAEATFRMSTFLCKILSSHDKKVTRRLIPIKMTNDRTPSVLCDLSVLEPGQVGFRRKLFRCLSVPPGPNTPSDLQCRQKVQEIQKKVKLSDAVVQRLANRLDIPADVMADIQQEYGGCKARAMEVVDCWRTHYGKEASMDRLTEALRSIAEQTLQEGAPWSRVGAPRQAEPRRQSPVLHHLPVDPPSMEPVQRVASLEAQMGDLSLTDQSQRKATGKVEDKKKSARSKQKEPAQ
;
A
#
# COMPACT_ATOMS: atom_id res chain seq x y z
N MET A 1 40.45 34.07 11.61
CA MET A 1 39.01 33.77 11.74
C MET A 1 38.47 33.41 10.37
N ALA A 2 38.31 32.12 10.11
CA ALA A 2 37.64 31.61 8.91
C ALA A 2 36.51 30.71 9.42
N MET A 3 35.27 31.13 9.19
CA MET A 3 34.10 30.30 9.45
C MET A 3 33.91 29.39 8.23
N ALA A 4 34.13 28.09 8.43
CA ALA A 4 33.71 27.07 7.50
C ALA A 4 32.19 26.94 7.58
N GLN A 5 31.50 27.35 6.52
CA GLN A 5 30.11 26.97 6.29
C GLN A 5 30.11 25.51 5.86
N ASN A 6 29.72 24.62 6.76
CA ASN A 6 29.27 23.28 6.40
C ASN A 6 27.93 23.43 5.69
N SER A 7 27.96 23.54 4.36
CA SER A 7 26.80 23.25 3.53
C SER A 7 26.53 21.75 3.62
N GLU A 8 25.63 21.35 4.51
CA GLU A 8 24.98 20.04 4.42
C GLU A 8 24.29 19.99 3.06
N GLY A 9 24.93 19.29 2.11
CA GLY A 9 24.36 19.02 0.81
C GLY A 9 23.03 18.32 1.00
N HIS A 10 21.95 19.01 0.65
CA HIS A 10 20.65 18.40 0.46
C HIS A 10 20.82 17.39 -0.68
N VAL A 11 21.09 16.12 -0.36
CA VAL A 11 21.13 15.07 -1.36
C VAL A 11 19.69 14.89 -1.83
N GLN A 12 19.36 15.56 -2.92
CA GLN A 12 18.19 15.27 -3.73
C GLN A 12 18.40 13.84 -4.23
N ASN A 13 17.91 12.86 -3.47
CA ASN A 13 17.87 11.47 -3.91
C ASN A 13 16.80 11.36 -4.99
N ASP A 14 17.15 11.79 -6.21
CA ASP A 14 16.37 11.54 -7.40
C ASP A 14 16.62 10.08 -7.80
N PHE A 15 15.82 9.20 -7.22
CA PHE A 15 15.77 7.79 -7.61
C PHE A 15 15.31 7.71 -9.07
N LEU A 16 15.97 6.86 -9.86
CA LEU A 16 15.62 6.62 -11.25
C LEU A 16 14.37 5.74 -11.38
N TYR A 17 14.13 4.87 -10.39
CA TYR A 17 13.01 3.94 -10.35
C TYR A 17 12.27 4.05 -9.02
N ASP A 18 10.96 3.77 -9.02
CA ASP A 18 10.18 3.68 -7.79
C ASP A 18 10.48 2.38 -7.03
N ALA A 19 10.67 1.27 -7.76
CA ALA A 19 10.99 -0.02 -7.16
C ALA A 19 11.97 -0.84 -8.00
N VAL A 20 12.75 -1.69 -7.35
CA VAL A 20 13.45 -2.81 -7.97
C VAL A 20 12.83 -4.14 -7.52
N LEU A 21 12.74 -5.11 -8.44
CA LEU A 21 12.23 -6.45 -8.14
C LEU A 21 13.34 -7.42 -7.75
N PHE A 22 13.07 -8.18 -6.70
CA PHE A 22 13.93 -9.23 -6.19
C PHE A 22 13.16 -10.54 -6.14
N TYR A 23 13.48 -11.44 -7.06
CA TYR A 23 12.99 -12.82 -7.11
C TYR A 23 14.03 -13.74 -7.77
N GLU A 24 13.86 -15.05 -7.61
CA GLU A 24 14.75 -16.05 -8.24
C GLU A 24 14.29 -16.35 -9.68
N LYS A 25 15.22 -16.34 -10.66
CA LYS A 25 14.88 -16.40 -12.11
C LYS A 25 14.23 -17.74 -12.49
N ASP A 26 14.68 -18.80 -11.84
CA ASP A 26 14.29 -20.20 -12.11
C ASP A 26 13.33 -20.73 -11.04
N ASP A 27 12.64 -19.84 -10.32
CA ASP A 27 11.70 -20.24 -9.28
C ASP A 27 10.46 -20.93 -9.87
N PRO A 28 10.02 -22.08 -9.31
CA PRO A 28 8.78 -22.73 -9.73
C PRO A 28 7.52 -21.85 -9.60
N GLU A 29 7.52 -20.88 -8.68
CA GLU A 29 6.42 -19.94 -8.45
C GLU A 29 6.59 -18.62 -9.20
N LYS A 30 7.57 -18.52 -10.12
CA LYS A 30 7.80 -17.31 -10.93
C LYS A 30 6.56 -16.83 -11.67
N CYS A 31 5.69 -17.73 -12.13
CA CYS A 31 4.45 -17.34 -12.81
C CYS A 31 3.57 -16.42 -11.94
N LYS A 32 3.51 -16.64 -10.62
CA LYS A 32 2.76 -15.78 -9.68
C LYS A 32 3.45 -14.44 -9.48
N VAL A 33 4.78 -14.42 -9.50
CA VAL A 33 5.58 -13.19 -9.43
C VAL A 33 5.33 -12.32 -10.66
N GLU A 34 5.40 -12.92 -11.85
CA GLU A 34 5.12 -12.24 -13.12
C GLU A 34 3.66 -11.75 -13.17
N GLU A 35 2.71 -12.48 -12.57
CA GLU A 35 1.31 -12.02 -12.48
C GLU A 35 1.19 -10.71 -11.68
N ILE A 36 1.81 -10.62 -10.49
CA ILE A 36 1.81 -9.38 -9.69
C ILE A 36 2.53 -8.27 -10.44
N LYS A 37 3.70 -8.57 -11.02
CA LYS A 37 4.48 -7.61 -11.79
C LYS A 37 3.66 -7.02 -12.94
N ILE A 38 3.10 -7.85 -13.82
CA ILE A 38 2.41 -7.38 -15.02
C ILE A 38 1.05 -6.73 -14.68
N LYS A 39 0.25 -7.36 -13.81
CA LYS A 39 -1.13 -6.90 -13.57
C LYS A 39 -1.23 -5.73 -12.60
N ILE A 40 -0.21 -5.51 -11.77
CA ILE A 40 -0.24 -4.49 -10.72
C ILE A 40 0.88 -3.49 -10.95
N LEU A 41 2.13 -3.96 -10.89
CA LEU A 41 3.28 -3.05 -10.81
C LEU A 41 3.63 -2.36 -12.14
N GLU A 42 3.38 -3.02 -13.25
CA GLU A 42 3.61 -2.51 -14.61
C GLU A 42 2.29 -2.09 -15.29
N SER A 43 1.19 -2.03 -14.53
CA SER A 43 -0.07 -1.48 -15.00
C SER A 43 0.03 0.03 -15.13
N ASP A 44 -0.49 0.59 -16.22
CA ASP A 44 -0.56 2.03 -16.44
C ASP A 44 -1.33 2.74 -15.32
N ASP A 45 -2.29 2.06 -14.68
CA ASP A 45 -3.12 2.63 -13.61
C ASP A 45 -2.33 2.97 -12.34
N TRP A 46 -1.22 2.28 -12.09
CA TRP A 46 -0.42 2.45 -10.87
C TRP A 46 0.71 3.47 -11.04
N GLU A 47 1.07 3.82 -12.28
CA GLU A 47 2.14 4.78 -12.63
C GLU A 47 3.49 4.49 -11.95
N VAL A 48 3.80 3.23 -11.62
CA VAL A 48 5.03 2.84 -10.92
C VAL A 48 6.14 2.52 -11.94
N ASN A 49 7.28 3.19 -11.83
CA ASN A 49 8.46 2.85 -12.64
C ASN A 49 9.28 1.74 -11.96
N VAL A 50 9.23 0.52 -12.51
CA VAL A 50 9.87 -0.67 -11.94
C VAL A 50 11.11 -1.09 -12.72
N PHE A 51 12.20 -1.35 -11.99
CA PHE A 51 13.37 -2.02 -12.51
C PHE A 51 13.30 -3.53 -12.25
N ASP A 52 13.41 -4.33 -13.31
CA ASP A 52 13.55 -5.77 -13.23
C ASP A 52 14.97 -6.19 -13.65
N PRO A 53 15.80 -6.63 -12.69
CA PRO A 53 17.19 -7.04 -12.94
C PRO A 53 17.34 -8.24 -13.87
N HIS A 54 16.27 -9.00 -14.12
CA HIS A 54 16.30 -10.17 -14.99
C HIS A 54 15.93 -9.86 -16.45
N ARG A 55 15.56 -8.61 -16.79
CA ARG A 55 15.24 -8.20 -18.17
C ARG A 55 16.44 -8.21 -19.10
N ASN A 56 17.63 -7.89 -18.59
CA ASN A 56 18.87 -7.85 -19.37
C ASN A 56 19.82 -8.96 -18.86
N GLU A 57 20.34 -9.79 -19.77
CA GLU A 57 21.17 -10.95 -19.39
C GLU A 57 22.66 -10.61 -19.18
N ASP A 58 23.07 -9.37 -19.42
CA ASP A 58 24.47 -8.98 -19.45
C ASP A 58 25.00 -8.45 -18.11
N GLY A 59 26.17 -8.96 -17.69
CA GLY A 59 26.99 -8.40 -16.62
C GLY A 59 26.98 -9.15 -15.28
N ASN A 60 27.73 -8.61 -14.31
CA ASN A 60 27.76 -9.14 -12.94
C ASN A 60 26.43 -8.83 -12.24
N LYS A 61 25.62 -9.89 -12.04
CA LYS A 61 24.30 -9.76 -11.43
C LYS A 61 24.32 -9.12 -10.04
N MET A 62 25.30 -9.43 -9.19
CA MET A 62 25.37 -8.86 -7.84
C MET A 62 25.60 -7.35 -7.85
N ASP A 63 26.49 -6.88 -8.73
CA ASP A 63 26.73 -5.45 -8.91
C ASP A 63 25.49 -4.77 -9.50
N ALA A 64 24.81 -5.44 -10.44
CA ALA A 64 23.55 -4.94 -11.02
C ALA A 64 22.43 -4.83 -9.97
N PHE A 65 22.25 -5.82 -9.09
CA PHE A 65 21.28 -5.79 -7.99
C PHE A 65 21.62 -4.69 -6.96
N GLN A 66 22.89 -4.54 -6.60
CA GLN A 66 23.30 -3.48 -5.69
C GLN A 66 23.07 -2.09 -6.31
N GLN A 67 23.51 -1.89 -7.55
CA GLN A 67 23.35 -0.62 -8.26
C GLN A 67 21.88 -0.28 -8.51
N SER A 68 21.05 -1.27 -8.87
CA SER A 68 19.61 -1.05 -9.06
C SER A 68 18.94 -0.68 -7.74
N PHE A 69 19.26 -1.36 -6.63
CA PHE A 69 18.75 -0.96 -5.33
C PHE A 69 19.17 0.46 -4.90
N GLU A 70 20.40 0.88 -5.22
CA GLU A 70 20.85 2.26 -4.96
C GLU A 70 20.07 3.28 -5.81
N LYS A 71 19.65 2.92 -7.03
CA LYS A 71 18.89 3.76 -7.96
C LYS A 71 17.37 3.70 -7.80
N SER A 72 16.84 2.73 -7.06
CA SER A 72 15.40 2.55 -6.85
C SER A 72 14.96 3.06 -5.48
N ARG A 73 13.79 3.67 -5.34
CA ARG A 73 13.30 4.11 -4.02
C ARG A 73 13.06 2.93 -3.08
N HIS A 74 12.42 1.87 -3.58
CA HIS A 74 12.06 0.67 -2.84
C HIS A 74 12.63 -0.60 -3.47
N ALA A 75 12.61 -1.69 -2.72
CA ALA A 75 12.92 -3.05 -3.17
C ALA A 75 11.76 -3.98 -2.84
N ILE A 76 11.08 -4.49 -3.86
CA ILE A 76 10.04 -5.49 -3.70
C ILE A 76 10.69 -6.87 -3.72
N VAL A 77 10.54 -7.61 -2.63
CA VAL A 77 11.19 -8.90 -2.42
C VAL A 77 10.15 -9.99 -2.39
N PHE A 78 10.12 -10.84 -3.42
CA PHE A 78 9.21 -11.98 -3.48
C PHE A 78 9.78 -13.17 -2.70
N LEU A 79 9.15 -13.50 -1.59
CA LEU A 79 9.52 -14.60 -0.70
C LEU A 79 8.77 -15.86 -1.13
N THR A 80 9.33 -16.55 -2.12
CA THR A 80 8.92 -17.90 -2.52
C THR A 80 9.54 -18.94 -1.58
N LYS A 81 9.11 -20.20 -1.71
CA LYS A 81 9.73 -21.31 -0.96
C LYS A 81 11.24 -21.40 -1.17
N THR A 82 11.68 -21.23 -2.41
CA THR A 82 13.10 -21.30 -2.79
C THR A 82 13.90 -20.21 -2.09
N VAL A 83 13.38 -18.98 -2.11
CA VAL A 83 14.03 -17.81 -1.52
C VAL A 83 14.13 -17.94 0.00
N ILE A 84 13.03 -18.33 0.66
CA ILE A 84 13.00 -18.55 2.11
C ILE A 84 14.02 -19.62 2.51
N ARG A 85 13.99 -20.78 1.82
CA ARG A 85 14.95 -21.86 2.04
C ARG A 85 16.40 -21.37 1.92
N TYR A 86 16.70 -20.57 0.89
CA TYR A 86 18.05 -20.03 0.68
C TYR A 86 18.47 -18.99 1.72
N MET A 87 17.53 -18.26 2.32
CA MET A 87 17.80 -17.34 3.42
C MET A 87 18.11 -18.10 4.72
N GLU A 88 17.40 -19.21 4.97
CA GLU A 88 17.55 -20.02 6.19
C GLU A 88 18.78 -20.94 6.15
N GLU A 89 19.04 -21.58 5.01
CA GLU A 89 20.05 -22.63 4.93
C GLU A 89 21.48 -22.13 5.12
N ARG A 90 21.78 -20.84 4.90
CA ARG A 90 23.12 -20.21 5.01
C ARG A 90 24.31 -21.12 4.62
N ARG A 91 24.13 -22.07 3.70
CA ARG A 91 25.12 -23.11 3.40
C ARG A 91 25.91 -22.71 2.16
N ASN A 92 27.21 -22.45 2.38
CA ASN A 92 28.28 -22.35 1.39
C ASN A 92 27.90 -21.56 0.12
N ALA A 93 27.65 -20.26 0.32
CA ALA A 93 27.14 -19.31 -0.68
C ALA A 93 28.22 -18.72 -1.62
N GLU A 94 29.38 -19.34 -1.77
CA GLU A 94 30.51 -18.72 -2.51
C GLU A 94 30.52 -18.97 -4.02
N ALA A 95 29.81 -19.99 -4.54
CA ALA A 95 29.96 -20.39 -5.94
C ALA A 95 28.73 -20.14 -6.83
N THR A 96 27.57 -19.79 -6.28
CA THR A 96 26.35 -19.53 -7.08
C THR A 96 25.62 -18.30 -6.56
N PHE A 97 25.35 -17.38 -7.49
CA PHE A 97 24.51 -16.20 -7.32
C PHE A 97 23.22 -16.53 -6.56
N ARG A 98 22.97 -15.88 -5.41
CA ARG A 98 21.70 -15.99 -4.67
C ARG A 98 21.29 -14.64 -4.10
N MET A 99 20.11 -14.17 -4.52
CA MET A 99 19.43 -12.99 -3.98
C MET A 99 19.34 -13.01 -2.44
N SER A 100 19.20 -14.19 -1.84
CA SER A 100 19.15 -14.37 -0.38
C SER A 100 20.38 -13.79 0.34
N THR A 101 21.56 -13.86 -0.26
CA THR A 101 22.80 -13.31 0.32
C THR A 101 22.75 -11.78 0.35
N PHE A 102 22.30 -11.15 -0.73
CA PHE A 102 22.14 -9.70 -0.81
C PHE A 102 21.11 -9.20 0.21
N LEU A 103 19.95 -9.88 0.30
CA LEU A 103 18.91 -9.55 1.28
C LEU A 103 19.42 -9.70 2.72
N CYS A 104 20.13 -10.79 3.04
CA CYS A 104 20.74 -10.99 4.35
C CYS A 104 21.74 -9.87 4.68
N LYS A 105 22.51 -9.37 3.70
CA LYS A 105 23.44 -8.25 3.90
C LYS A 105 22.69 -6.95 4.23
N ILE A 106 21.60 -6.64 3.53
CA ILE A 106 20.78 -5.46 3.83
C ILE A 106 20.13 -5.60 5.22
N LEU A 107 19.53 -6.75 5.51
CA LEU A 107 18.81 -6.97 6.76
C LEU A 107 19.74 -7.04 7.97
N SER A 108 20.97 -7.49 7.78
CA SER A 108 22.00 -7.46 8.82
C SER A 108 22.63 -6.08 8.99
N SER A 109 22.36 -5.12 8.10
CA SER A 109 22.83 -3.75 8.28
C SER A 109 22.06 -3.09 9.43
N HIS A 110 22.75 -2.32 10.27
CA HIS A 110 22.10 -1.56 11.34
C HIS A 110 21.39 -0.29 10.83
N ASP A 111 21.32 -0.09 9.52
CA ASP A 111 20.67 1.07 8.91
C ASP A 111 19.17 0.82 8.68
N LYS A 112 18.38 1.22 9.67
CA LYS A 112 16.91 1.14 9.61
C LYS A 112 16.31 1.90 8.43
N LYS A 113 16.98 2.92 7.88
CA LYS A 113 16.47 3.66 6.71
C LYS A 113 16.50 2.77 5.47
N VAL A 114 17.55 1.97 5.32
CA VAL A 114 17.69 1.02 4.21
C VAL A 114 16.70 -0.13 4.37
N THR A 115 16.59 -0.69 5.59
CA THR A 115 15.65 -1.79 5.87
C THR A 115 14.19 -1.40 5.59
N ARG A 116 13.79 -0.15 5.87
CA ARG A 116 12.44 0.37 5.59
C ARG A 116 12.09 0.49 4.10
N ARG A 117 13.08 0.44 3.21
CA ARG A 117 12.86 0.43 1.75
C ARG A 117 12.56 -0.96 1.21
N LEU A 118 12.66 -2.00 2.04
CA LEU A 118 12.31 -3.37 1.66
C LEU A 118 10.80 -3.59 1.82
N ILE A 119 10.18 -4.11 0.77
CA ILE A 119 8.77 -4.49 0.71
C ILE A 119 8.71 -6.01 0.47
N PRO A 120 8.69 -6.82 1.55
CA PRO A 120 8.58 -8.26 1.42
C PRO A 120 7.16 -8.67 1.03
N ILE A 121 7.03 -9.43 -0.07
CA ILE A 121 5.78 -10.05 -0.53
C ILE A 121 5.94 -11.56 -0.42
N LYS A 122 5.17 -12.18 0.47
CA LYS A 122 5.24 -13.61 0.75
C LYS A 122 4.27 -14.39 -0.13
N MET A 123 4.83 -15.35 -0.86
CA MET A 123 4.14 -16.13 -1.90
C MET A 123 3.78 -17.57 -1.44
N THR A 124 4.31 -17.98 -0.28
CA THR A 124 4.15 -19.32 0.31
C THR A 124 3.47 -19.25 1.68
N ASN A 125 2.97 -20.38 2.18
CA ASN A 125 2.41 -20.53 3.52
C ASN A 125 3.49 -20.82 4.59
N ASP A 126 4.76 -20.88 4.21
CA ASP A 126 5.85 -21.16 5.14
C ASP A 126 5.99 -20.05 6.19
N ARG A 127 6.72 -20.36 7.27
CA ARG A 127 6.99 -19.35 8.30
C ARG A 127 7.84 -18.22 7.71
N THR A 128 7.53 -17.00 8.10
CA THR A 128 8.35 -15.84 7.75
C THR A 128 9.73 -16.00 8.41
N PRO A 129 10.84 -15.86 7.65
CA PRO A 129 12.18 -15.88 8.22
C PRO A 129 12.33 -14.88 9.35
N SER A 130 12.99 -15.27 10.45
CA SER A 130 13.15 -14.42 11.64
C SER A 130 13.83 -13.08 11.35
N VAL A 131 14.70 -13.05 10.34
CA VAL A 131 15.39 -11.85 9.85
C VAL A 131 14.44 -10.81 9.24
N LEU A 132 13.19 -11.18 8.94
CA LEU A 132 12.14 -10.30 8.42
C LEU A 132 11.05 -9.96 9.47
N CYS A 133 11.17 -10.43 10.71
CA CYS A 133 10.13 -10.24 11.74
C CYS A 133 9.78 -8.77 12.04
N ASP A 134 10.74 -7.86 11.86
CA ASP A 134 10.54 -6.42 12.10
C ASP A 134 9.95 -5.69 10.88
N LEU A 135 9.71 -6.40 9.77
CA LEU A 135 9.13 -5.86 8.54
C LEU A 135 7.67 -6.27 8.39
N SER A 136 6.87 -5.34 7.85
CA SER A 136 5.50 -5.65 7.44
C SER A 136 5.54 -6.48 6.15
N VAL A 137 5.34 -7.79 6.28
CA VAL A 137 5.25 -8.72 5.16
C VAL A 137 3.85 -8.66 4.55
N LEU A 138 3.78 -8.42 3.25
CA LEU A 138 2.54 -8.42 2.49
C LEU A 138 2.28 -9.83 1.94
N GLU A 139 1.02 -10.25 1.93
CA GLU A 139 0.60 -11.53 1.34
C GLU A 139 -0.47 -11.25 0.28
N PRO A 140 -0.32 -11.73 -0.98
CA PRO A 140 -1.28 -11.43 -2.06
C PRO A 140 -2.72 -11.85 -1.78
N GLY A 141 -2.92 -12.88 -0.96
CA GLY A 141 -4.25 -13.34 -0.53
C GLY A 141 -4.84 -12.55 0.64
N GLN A 142 -4.10 -11.61 1.22
CA GLN A 142 -4.57 -10.82 2.36
C GLN A 142 -5.57 -9.74 1.89
N VAL A 143 -6.61 -9.52 2.70
CA VAL A 143 -7.50 -8.37 2.52
C VAL A 143 -6.68 -7.07 2.57
N GLY A 144 -6.91 -6.20 1.58
CA GLY A 144 -6.21 -4.92 1.48
C GLY A 144 -4.79 -5.01 0.90
N PHE A 145 -4.41 -6.14 0.29
CA PHE A 145 -3.07 -6.34 -0.25
C PHE A 145 -2.64 -5.20 -1.20
N ARG A 146 -3.50 -4.83 -2.15
CA ARG A 146 -3.19 -3.79 -3.15
C ARG A 146 -3.08 -2.43 -2.50
N ARG A 147 -4.02 -2.10 -1.61
CA ARG A 147 -3.95 -0.85 -0.83
C ARG A 147 -2.66 -0.75 -0.02
N LYS A 148 -2.27 -1.82 0.66
CA LYS A 148 -1.04 -1.88 1.46
C LYS A 148 0.21 -1.76 0.57
N LEU A 149 0.25 -2.50 -0.54
CA LEU A 149 1.36 -2.42 -1.51
C LEU A 149 1.50 -1.02 -2.10
N PHE A 150 0.38 -0.41 -2.52
CA PHE A 150 0.33 0.95 -3.04
C PHE A 150 0.91 1.94 -2.02
N ARG A 151 0.54 1.83 -0.73
CA ARG A 151 1.12 2.67 0.33
C ARG A 151 2.60 2.38 0.59
N CYS A 152 3.03 1.13 0.50
CA CYS A 152 4.45 0.77 0.69
C CYS A 152 5.34 1.42 -0.38
N LEU A 153 4.82 1.64 -1.59
CA LEU A 153 5.50 2.35 -2.68
C LEU A 153 5.53 3.89 -2.52
N SER A 154 5.40 4.36 -1.27
CA SER A 154 5.40 5.79 -0.91
C SER A 154 6.60 6.59 -1.41
N VAL A 155 6.34 7.81 -1.86
CA VAL A 155 7.30 8.89 -1.97
C VAL A 155 7.49 9.53 -0.58
N PRO A 156 8.71 9.90 -0.16
CA PRO A 156 8.89 10.63 1.10
C PRO A 156 8.08 11.95 1.12
N PRO A 157 7.50 12.32 2.27
CA PRO A 157 6.77 13.59 2.38
C PRO A 157 7.72 14.78 2.21
N GLY A 158 7.24 15.81 1.53
CA GLY A 158 7.91 17.11 1.39
C GLY A 158 7.33 18.16 2.34
N PRO A 159 7.87 19.40 2.33
CA PRO A 159 7.42 20.49 3.21
C PRO A 159 5.93 20.85 3.05
N ASN A 160 5.40 20.66 1.85
CA ASN A 160 4.01 21.00 1.50
C ASN A 160 3.06 19.79 1.53
N THR A 161 3.56 18.61 1.88
CA THR A 161 2.72 17.42 1.98
C THR A 161 1.71 17.61 3.11
N PRO A 162 0.40 17.46 2.85
CA PRO A 162 -0.62 17.55 3.87
C PRO A 162 -0.32 16.67 5.09
N SER A 163 -0.57 17.18 6.30
CA SER A 163 -0.62 16.33 7.49
C SER A 163 -1.94 15.56 7.56
N ASP A 164 -1.95 14.44 8.29
CA ASP A 164 -3.15 13.64 8.56
C ASP A 164 -4.30 14.50 9.11
N LEU A 165 -3.98 15.46 9.98
CA LEU A 165 -4.96 16.37 10.57
C LEU A 165 -5.59 17.28 9.51
N GLN A 166 -4.78 17.86 8.62
CA GLN A 166 -5.27 18.72 7.53
C GLN A 166 -6.16 17.93 6.56
N CYS A 167 -5.75 16.71 6.18
CA CYS A 167 -6.57 15.81 5.37
C CYS A 167 -7.92 15.52 6.03
N ARG A 168 -7.92 15.18 7.34
CA ARG A 168 -9.16 14.94 8.12
C ARG A 168 -10.07 16.16 8.14
N GLN A 169 -9.51 17.35 8.37
CA GLN A 169 -10.26 18.60 8.39
C GLN A 169 -10.90 18.88 7.03
N LYS A 170 -10.18 18.68 5.93
CA LYS A 170 -10.73 18.89 4.58
C LYS A 170 -11.86 17.93 4.21
N VAL A 171 -11.73 16.65 4.55
CA VAL A 171 -12.82 15.69 4.34
C VAL A 171 -14.05 16.04 5.19
N GLN A 172 -13.87 16.59 6.39
CA GLN A 172 -14.99 17.07 7.21
C GLN A 172 -15.63 18.35 6.66
N GLU A 173 -14.83 19.29 6.13
CA GLU A 173 -15.33 20.50 5.49
C GLU A 173 -16.21 20.18 4.28
N ILE A 174 -15.80 19.24 3.42
CA ILE A 174 -16.62 18.85 2.27
C ILE A 174 -17.90 18.13 2.71
N GLN A 175 -17.84 17.32 3.77
CA GLN A 175 -19.00 16.59 4.29
C GLN A 175 -20.11 17.54 4.77
N LYS A 176 -19.76 18.75 5.21
CA LYS A 176 -20.73 19.79 5.58
C LYS A 176 -21.46 20.39 4.38
N LYS A 177 -20.88 20.28 3.17
CA LYS A 177 -21.41 20.83 1.92
C LYS A 177 -22.10 19.79 1.06
N VAL A 178 -21.61 18.54 1.10
CA VAL A 178 -22.03 17.44 0.24
C VAL A 178 -22.27 16.19 1.08
N LYS A 179 -23.39 15.51 0.84
CA LYS A 179 -23.62 14.18 1.43
C LYS A 179 -22.66 13.18 0.79
N LEU A 180 -21.75 12.63 1.59
CA LEU A 180 -20.85 11.56 1.13
C LEU A 180 -21.67 10.32 0.77
N SER A 181 -21.57 9.90 -0.49
CA SER A 181 -22.11 8.65 -1.04
C SER A 181 -20.99 7.87 -1.72
N ASP A 182 -21.23 6.61 -2.08
CA ASP A 182 -20.21 5.80 -2.76
C ASP A 182 -19.75 6.42 -4.09
N ALA A 183 -20.68 7.03 -4.84
CA ALA A 183 -20.35 7.75 -6.07
C ALA A 183 -19.45 8.98 -5.83
N VAL A 184 -19.63 9.67 -4.70
CA VAL A 184 -18.77 10.81 -4.30
C VAL A 184 -17.38 10.31 -3.91
N VAL A 185 -17.27 9.21 -3.18
CA VAL A 185 -15.97 8.63 -2.80
C VAL A 185 -15.24 8.10 -4.03
N GLN A 186 -15.94 7.44 -4.96
CA GLN A 186 -15.33 6.96 -6.21
C GLN A 186 -14.80 8.13 -7.05
N ARG A 187 -15.56 9.23 -7.17
CA ARG A 187 -15.08 10.44 -7.85
C ARG A 187 -13.84 11.02 -7.16
N LEU A 188 -13.79 11.01 -5.82
CA LEU A 188 -12.60 11.43 -5.09
C LEU A 188 -11.39 10.55 -5.37
N ALA A 189 -11.57 9.23 -5.38
CA ALA A 189 -10.51 8.28 -5.73
C ALA A 189 -9.96 8.56 -7.13
N ASN A 190 -10.84 8.73 -8.13
CA ASN A 190 -10.45 9.02 -9.51
C ASN A 190 -9.73 10.37 -9.64
N ARG A 191 -10.15 11.41 -8.90
CA ARG A 191 -9.50 12.75 -8.94
C ARG A 191 -8.14 12.80 -8.25
N LEU A 192 -7.88 11.83 -7.38
CA LEU A 192 -6.61 11.66 -6.68
C LEU A 192 -5.79 10.51 -7.26
N ASP A 193 -6.17 10.02 -8.44
CA ASP A 193 -5.46 8.96 -9.18
C ASP A 193 -5.19 7.75 -8.28
N ILE A 194 -6.23 7.31 -7.57
CA ILE A 194 -6.23 6.05 -6.83
C ILE A 194 -6.72 4.94 -7.77
N PRO A 195 -5.92 3.89 -8.01
CA PRO A 195 -6.30 2.77 -8.86
C PRO A 195 -7.62 2.11 -8.44
N ALA A 196 -8.38 1.60 -9.40
CA ALA A 196 -9.69 1.00 -9.13
C ALA A 196 -9.59 -0.25 -8.23
N ASP A 197 -8.51 -1.01 -8.36
CA ASP A 197 -8.24 -2.21 -7.56
C ASP A 197 -7.81 -1.87 -6.12
N VAL A 198 -7.09 -0.76 -5.92
CA VAL A 198 -6.86 -0.16 -4.59
C VAL A 198 -8.17 0.34 -3.98
N MET A 199 -9.05 0.94 -4.79
CA MET A 199 -10.36 1.39 -4.34
C MET A 199 -11.26 0.21 -3.93
N ALA A 200 -11.19 -0.91 -4.64
CA ALA A 200 -11.91 -2.13 -4.27
C ALA A 200 -11.47 -2.64 -2.88
N ASP A 201 -10.17 -2.65 -2.60
CA ASP A 201 -9.62 -2.99 -1.28
C ASP A 201 -10.15 -2.02 -0.18
N ILE A 202 -10.17 -0.72 -0.46
CA ILE A 202 -10.71 0.29 0.48
C ILE A 202 -12.20 0.03 0.76
N GLN A 203 -13.00 -0.29 -0.26
CA GLN A 203 -14.43 -0.56 -0.10
C GLN A 203 -14.70 -1.81 0.75
N GLN A 204 -13.85 -2.83 0.61
CA GLN A 204 -13.92 -4.08 1.37
C GLN A 204 -13.53 -3.89 2.85
N GLU A 205 -12.50 -3.09 3.13
CA GLU A 205 -11.96 -2.92 4.49
C GLU A 205 -12.69 -1.86 5.32
N TYR A 206 -13.20 -0.81 4.68
CA TYR A 206 -13.71 0.36 5.39
C TYR A 206 -15.23 0.50 5.24
N GLY A 207 -15.92 0.39 6.38
CA GLY A 207 -17.35 0.65 6.48
C GLY A 207 -17.68 2.14 6.42
N GLY A 208 -18.61 2.51 5.54
CA GLY A 208 -19.17 3.86 5.44
C GLY A 208 -18.33 4.85 4.61
N CYS A 209 -19.01 5.72 3.88
CA CYS A 209 -18.39 6.62 2.89
C CYS A 209 -17.37 7.59 3.50
N LYS A 210 -17.55 8.02 4.76
CA LYS A 210 -16.57 8.88 5.45
C LYS A 210 -15.24 8.18 5.69
N ALA A 211 -15.27 6.93 6.17
CA ALA A 211 -14.06 6.16 6.42
C ALA A 211 -13.31 5.87 5.12
N ARG A 212 -14.06 5.50 4.07
CA ARG A 212 -13.50 5.28 2.72
C ARG A 212 -12.88 6.55 2.14
N ALA A 213 -13.55 7.70 2.23
CA ALA A 213 -12.99 8.98 1.79
C ALA A 213 -11.70 9.35 2.53
N MET A 214 -11.66 9.11 3.85
CA MET A 214 -10.44 9.31 4.63
C MET A 214 -9.30 8.42 4.17
N GLU A 215 -9.59 7.14 3.91
CA GLU A 215 -8.57 6.19 3.46
C GLU A 215 -8.07 6.49 2.04
N VAL A 216 -8.96 6.90 1.13
CA VAL A 216 -8.59 7.38 -0.22
C VAL A 216 -7.57 8.52 -0.12
N VAL A 217 -7.85 9.53 0.71
CA VAL A 217 -6.94 10.67 0.89
C VAL A 217 -5.63 10.23 1.57
N ASP A 218 -5.68 9.32 2.54
CA ASP A 218 -4.48 8.83 3.20
C ASP A 218 -3.60 7.98 2.28
N CYS A 219 -4.19 7.12 1.44
CA CYS A 219 -3.48 6.36 0.42
C CYS A 219 -2.80 7.28 -0.58
N TRP A 220 -3.53 8.24 -1.14
CA TRP A 220 -3.00 9.23 -2.08
C TRP A 220 -1.82 9.99 -1.47
N ARG A 221 -2.01 10.57 -0.28
CA ARG A 221 -0.98 11.33 0.40
C ARG A 221 0.25 10.50 0.74
N THR A 222 0.06 9.27 1.19
CA THR A 222 1.17 8.36 1.52
C THR A 222 1.92 7.96 0.25
N HIS A 223 1.22 7.63 -0.84
CA HIS A 223 1.81 7.18 -2.08
C HIS A 223 2.58 8.30 -2.78
N TYR A 224 1.94 9.45 -3.03
CA TYR A 224 2.52 10.55 -3.79
C TYR A 224 3.43 11.47 -2.95
N GLY A 225 3.39 11.39 -1.61
CA GLY A 225 4.34 12.05 -0.71
C GLY A 225 4.53 13.54 -1.01
N LYS A 226 5.76 13.94 -1.39
CA LYS A 226 6.10 15.34 -1.75
C LYS A 226 5.23 15.93 -2.88
N GLU A 227 4.63 15.10 -3.73
CA GLU A 227 3.76 15.52 -4.83
C GLU A 227 2.29 15.66 -4.41
N ALA A 228 1.92 15.08 -3.26
CA ALA A 228 0.63 15.34 -2.65
C ALA A 228 0.61 16.75 -2.06
N SER A 229 -0.31 17.60 -2.52
CA SER A 229 -0.41 18.99 -2.08
C SER A 229 -1.81 19.35 -1.56
N MET A 230 -1.89 20.26 -0.60
CA MET A 230 -3.18 20.75 -0.10
C MET A 230 -4.04 21.37 -1.20
N ASP A 231 -3.41 21.99 -2.21
CA ASP A 231 -4.11 22.60 -3.34
C ASP A 231 -4.79 21.54 -4.21
N ARG A 232 -4.09 20.44 -4.56
CA ARG A 232 -4.67 19.33 -5.33
C ARG A 232 -5.81 18.67 -4.57
N LEU A 233 -5.67 18.45 -3.27
CA LEU A 233 -6.76 17.91 -2.44
C LEU A 233 -7.96 18.87 -2.41
N THR A 234 -7.72 20.16 -2.24
CA THR A 234 -8.78 21.17 -2.19
C THR A 234 -9.51 21.27 -3.53
N GLU A 235 -8.78 21.22 -4.64
CA GLU A 235 -9.33 21.25 -5.99
C GLU A 235 -10.19 20.01 -6.27
N ALA A 236 -9.67 18.81 -5.98
CA ALA A 236 -10.41 17.56 -6.14
C ALA A 236 -11.75 17.60 -5.36
N LEU A 237 -11.71 18.04 -4.10
CA LEU A 237 -12.90 18.15 -3.26
C LEU A 237 -13.86 19.24 -3.75
N ARG A 238 -13.36 20.39 -4.20
CA ARG A 238 -14.18 21.48 -4.74
C ARG A 238 -14.92 21.05 -6.00
N SER A 239 -14.21 20.45 -6.95
CA SER A 239 -14.79 19.93 -8.21
C SER A 239 -15.93 18.94 -7.93
N ILE A 240 -15.76 18.07 -6.95
CA ILE A 240 -16.80 17.11 -6.54
C ILE A 240 -18.01 17.82 -5.94
N ALA A 241 -17.82 18.84 -5.11
CA ALA A 241 -18.93 19.63 -4.58
C ALA A 241 -19.72 20.32 -5.69
N GLU A 242 -19.04 20.96 -6.63
CA GLU A 242 -19.68 21.66 -7.75
C GLU A 242 -20.48 20.70 -8.63
N GLN A 243 -19.89 19.55 -8.99
CA GLN A 243 -20.59 18.52 -9.78
C GLN A 243 -21.81 17.95 -9.05
N THR A 244 -21.69 17.66 -7.76
CA THR A 244 -22.80 17.09 -6.98
C THR A 244 -23.96 18.09 -6.84
N LEU A 245 -23.67 19.39 -6.75
CA LEU A 245 -24.69 20.44 -6.67
C LEU A 245 -25.39 20.67 -8.02
N GLN A 246 -24.67 20.54 -9.14
CA GLN A 246 -25.26 20.63 -10.48
C GLN A 246 -26.15 19.42 -10.81
N GLU A 247 -25.75 18.21 -10.41
CA GLU A 247 -26.55 16.99 -10.56
C GLU A 247 -27.84 17.02 -9.71
N GLY A 248 -27.85 17.79 -8.61
CA GLY A 248 -29.00 17.98 -7.72
C GLY A 248 -29.99 19.07 -8.14
N ALA A 249 -29.74 19.81 -9.22
CA ALA A 249 -30.65 20.85 -9.72
C ALA A 249 -31.60 20.24 -10.78
N PRO A 250 -32.88 19.94 -10.43
CA PRO A 250 -33.83 19.47 -11.43
C PRO A 250 -34.08 20.58 -12.43
N TRP A 251 -34.02 20.25 -13.71
CA TRP A 251 -34.27 21.16 -14.82
C TRP A 251 -35.67 21.77 -14.69
N SER A 252 -35.75 22.99 -14.16
CA SER A 252 -36.93 23.85 -14.28
C SER A 252 -36.65 24.91 -15.34
N ARG A 253 -37.13 24.65 -16.56
CA ARG A 253 -37.79 25.62 -17.45
C ARG A 253 -38.40 24.87 -18.64
N VAL A 254 -39.72 24.68 -18.62
CA VAL A 254 -40.75 25.44 -19.36
C VAL A 254 -41.00 24.88 -20.76
N GLY A 255 -42.19 24.30 -20.95
CA GLY A 255 -42.69 23.90 -22.26
C GLY A 255 -43.86 22.91 -22.24
N ALA A 256 -44.83 23.05 -21.34
CA ALA A 256 -46.11 22.34 -21.46
C ALA A 256 -47.13 23.26 -22.15
N PRO A 257 -47.65 22.94 -23.35
CA PRO A 257 -48.89 23.53 -23.83
C PRO A 257 -50.07 22.81 -23.19
N ARG A 258 -50.96 23.64 -22.64
CA ARG A 258 -52.27 23.31 -22.09
C ARG A 258 -53.22 22.72 -23.13
N GLN A 259 -54.12 21.88 -22.61
CA GLN A 259 -55.50 21.59 -23.05
C GLN A 259 -55.71 20.71 -24.29
N ALA A 260 -56.37 19.55 -24.11
CA ALA A 260 -57.84 19.50 -24.07
C ALA A 260 -58.33 18.16 -23.50
N GLU A 261 -59.16 18.23 -22.46
CA GLU A 261 -60.14 17.20 -22.11
C GLU A 261 -61.32 17.31 -23.10
N PRO A 262 -62.13 16.26 -23.36
CA PRO A 262 -63.18 15.95 -22.38
C PRO A 262 -63.74 14.51 -22.33
N ARG A 263 -64.49 14.28 -21.23
CA ARG A 263 -65.68 13.41 -21.05
C ARG A 263 -65.52 11.96 -20.59
N ARG A 264 -65.75 11.81 -19.27
CA ARG A 264 -66.67 10.89 -18.56
C ARG A 264 -67.30 9.74 -19.37
N GLN A 265 -67.17 8.52 -18.83
CA GLN A 265 -68.29 7.70 -18.32
C GLN A 265 -67.76 6.44 -17.59
N SER A 266 -68.33 6.15 -16.43
CA SER A 266 -68.41 4.82 -15.79
C SER A 266 -69.91 4.50 -15.65
N PRO A 267 -70.38 3.31 -15.23
CA PRO A 267 -69.68 2.10 -14.74
C PRO A 267 -70.23 0.78 -15.35
N VAL A 268 -69.74 -0.40 -14.94
CA VAL A 268 -70.56 -1.59 -14.61
C VAL A 268 -69.67 -2.67 -13.95
N LEU A 269 -70.19 -3.21 -12.84
CA LEU A 269 -69.72 -4.36 -12.06
C LEU A 269 -69.71 -5.67 -12.88
N HIS A 270 -68.83 -6.63 -12.53
CA HIS A 270 -69.24 -7.99 -12.13
C HIS A 270 -68.05 -8.89 -11.72
N HIS A 271 -68.21 -9.50 -10.53
CA HIS A 271 -67.77 -10.83 -10.08
C HIS A 271 -66.28 -11.26 -9.99
N LEU A 272 -65.84 -11.45 -8.73
CA LEU A 272 -64.96 -12.53 -8.22
C LEU A 272 -65.60 -13.93 -8.44
N PRO A 273 -64.92 -15.10 -8.32
CA PRO A 273 -63.77 -15.44 -7.45
C PRO A 273 -62.68 -16.30 -8.15
N VAL A 274 -61.52 -16.63 -7.55
CA VAL A 274 -61.24 -17.80 -6.68
C VAL A 274 -59.75 -17.78 -6.28
N ASP A 275 -59.46 -18.30 -5.08
CA ASP A 275 -58.22 -18.35 -4.30
C ASP A 275 -56.95 -18.97 -4.95
N PRO A 276 -55.75 -18.70 -4.37
CA PRO A 276 -54.47 -19.31 -4.75
C PRO A 276 -54.05 -20.49 -3.83
N PRO A 277 -53.17 -21.42 -4.27
CA PRO A 277 -52.32 -22.18 -3.37
C PRO A 277 -50.90 -21.56 -3.38
N SER A 278 -50.44 -21.05 -2.24
CA SER A 278 -49.73 -21.77 -1.18
C SER A 278 -48.23 -21.89 -1.48
N MET A 279 -47.47 -21.21 -0.63
CA MET A 279 -46.02 -21.06 -0.66
C MET A 279 -45.31 -22.33 -0.20
N GLU A 280 -44.23 -22.70 -0.89
CA GLU A 280 -43.18 -23.55 -0.32
C GLU A 280 -42.11 -22.68 0.37
N PRO A 281 -41.60 -23.08 1.55
CA PRO A 281 -40.55 -22.36 2.23
C PRO A 281 -39.17 -22.79 1.72
N VAL A 282 -38.43 -21.83 1.14
CA VAL A 282 -36.99 -21.96 0.88
C VAL A 282 -36.25 -21.95 2.22
N GLN A 283 -35.63 -23.08 2.56
CA GLN A 283 -34.72 -23.22 3.70
C GLN A 283 -33.53 -22.26 3.55
N ARG A 284 -33.40 -21.30 4.45
CA ARG A 284 -32.15 -20.56 4.68
C ARG A 284 -31.31 -21.33 5.69
N VAL A 285 -30.14 -21.79 5.24
CA VAL A 285 -29.06 -22.28 6.11
C VAL A 285 -28.52 -21.08 6.90
N ALA A 286 -28.74 -21.08 8.21
CA ALA A 286 -28.19 -20.08 9.11
C ALA A 286 -26.76 -20.46 9.51
N SER A 287 -25.89 -19.45 9.44
CA SER A 287 -24.50 -19.44 9.86
C SER A 287 -24.29 -19.93 11.29
N LEU A 288 -23.31 -20.82 11.45
CA LEU A 288 -22.63 -21.09 12.70
C LEU A 288 -21.53 -20.04 12.93
N GLU A 289 -21.12 -19.91 14.18
CA GLU A 289 -19.93 -19.20 14.69
C GLU A 289 -20.14 -17.75 15.16
N ALA A 290 -20.65 -17.66 16.39
CA ALA A 290 -20.26 -16.63 17.33
C ALA A 290 -19.61 -17.32 18.56
N GLN A 291 -18.72 -16.58 19.23
CA GLN A 291 -18.14 -16.80 20.55
C GLN A 291 -16.77 -17.47 20.64
N MET A 292 -15.73 -16.64 20.56
CA MET A 292 -14.58 -16.54 21.48
C MET A 292 -13.89 -15.20 21.11
N GLY A 293 -13.53 -14.26 21.96
CA GLY A 293 -13.51 -14.12 23.41
C GLY A 293 -12.64 -12.88 23.64
N ASP A 294 -13.14 -11.93 24.44
CA ASP A 294 -12.42 -10.73 24.89
C ASP A 294 -11.04 -11.07 25.47
N LEU A 295 -9.98 -10.38 25.03
CA LEU A 295 -8.86 -10.04 25.91
C LEU A 295 -8.33 -8.63 25.63
N SER A 296 -8.74 -7.77 26.56
CA SER A 296 -8.24 -6.46 26.97
C SER A 296 -6.77 -6.14 26.69
N LEU A 297 -6.57 -4.93 26.16
CA LEU A 297 -5.36 -4.12 26.26
C LEU A 297 -5.03 -3.81 27.73
N THR A 298 -3.78 -4.02 28.14
CA THR A 298 -3.12 -3.13 29.11
C THR A 298 -1.68 -2.87 28.69
N ASP A 299 -1.49 -1.61 28.33
CA ASP A 299 -0.26 -0.82 28.30
C ASP A 299 0.47 -0.89 29.65
N GLN A 300 1.78 -1.16 29.65
CA GLN A 300 2.68 -0.60 30.65
C GLN A 300 4.13 -0.54 30.16
N SER A 301 4.45 0.66 29.67
CA SER A 301 5.78 1.26 29.61
C SER A 301 6.47 1.26 30.99
N GLN A 302 7.67 0.68 31.10
CA GLN A 302 8.72 1.20 31.98
C GLN A 302 10.11 0.98 31.36
N ARG A 303 10.73 2.10 30.95
CA ARG A 303 12.18 2.25 30.82
C ARG A 303 12.78 2.49 32.20
N LYS A 304 13.91 1.85 32.51
CA LYS A 304 15.01 2.48 33.26
C LYS A 304 16.33 1.77 32.96
N ALA A 305 17.24 2.53 32.38
CA ALA A 305 18.67 2.27 32.36
C ALA A 305 19.29 2.74 33.68
N THR A 306 20.35 2.07 34.15
CA THR A 306 21.65 2.61 34.58
C THR A 306 22.45 1.55 35.34
N GLY A 307 23.74 1.39 35.02
CA GLY A 307 24.68 0.67 35.89
C GLY A 307 25.93 0.13 35.17
N LYS A 308 26.87 1.02 34.82
CA LYS A 308 28.27 0.68 34.52
C LYS A 308 28.96 0.11 35.77
N VAL A 309 29.81 -0.91 35.60
CA VAL A 309 31.08 -1.07 36.34
C VAL A 309 32.12 -1.68 35.39
N GLU A 310 33.30 -1.07 35.40
CA GLU A 310 34.48 -1.34 34.58
C GLU A 310 35.35 -2.51 35.09
N ASP A 311 36.29 -2.88 34.21
CA ASP A 311 37.65 -3.38 34.46
C ASP A 311 37.90 -4.86 34.83
N LYS A 312 38.51 -5.56 33.86
CA LYS A 312 39.86 -6.15 34.04
C LYS A 312 40.54 -6.55 32.71
N LYS A 313 41.44 -5.68 32.26
CA LYS A 313 42.84 -5.93 31.85
C LYS A 313 43.23 -7.41 31.61
N LYS A 314 43.69 -7.75 30.39
CA LYS A 314 45.00 -8.39 30.18
C LYS A 314 45.47 -8.25 28.73
N SER A 315 46.65 -7.65 28.63
CA SER A 315 47.52 -7.51 27.46
C SER A 315 48.28 -8.82 27.23
N ALA A 316 48.43 -9.23 25.98
CA ALA A 316 49.55 -10.06 25.55
C ALA A 316 49.92 -9.69 24.10
N ARG A 317 51.06 -9.00 24.02
CA ARG A 317 51.79 -8.60 22.83
C ARG A 317 52.79 -9.72 22.55
N SER A 318 52.87 -10.25 21.33
CA SER A 318 54.11 -10.87 20.85
C SER A 318 54.33 -10.45 19.40
N LYS A 319 55.44 -9.75 19.19
CA LYS A 319 56.10 -9.48 17.91
C LYS A 319 56.98 -10.70 17.60
N GLN A 320 57.18 -11.03 16.33
CA GLN A 320 58.44 -10.74 15.64
C GLN A 320 58.40 -11.17 14.17
N LYS A 321 58.83 -10.23 13.33
CA LYS A 321 59.24 -10.37 11.94
C LYS A 321 60.70 -10.80 11.91
N GLU A 322 61.05 -11.57 10.89
CA GLU A 322 62.37 -11.71 10.27
C GLU A 322 62.17 -12.20 8.83
N PRO A 323 63.16 -12.10 7.93
CA PRO A 323 63.94 -10.93 7.56
C PRO A 323 63.86 -10.65 6.04
N ALA A 324 64.42 -9.54 5.59
CA ALA A 324 64.80 -9.34 4.18
C ALA A 324 66.26 -8.86 4.12
N GLN A 325 66.88 -9.23 3.01
CA GLN A 325 68.31 -9.25 2.65
C GLN A 325 69.07 -7.92 2.81
#